data_AF-A0A968IIM0-F1
#
_entry.id   AF-A0A968IIM0-F1
#
_cell.length_a   1.000
_cell.length_b   1.000
_cell.length_c   1.000
_cell.angle_alpha   90.00
_cell.angle_beta   90.00
_cell.angle_gamma   90.00
#
_symmetry.space_group_name_H-M   'P 1'
#
loop_
_entity.id
_entity.type
_entity.pdbx_description
1 polymer ?
#
loop_
_entity_poly.entity_id
_entity_poly.type
_entity_poly.pdbx_seq_one_letter_code
_entity_poly.pdbx_strand_id
1 'polypeptide(L)'
;MIRAIAFLSLLVIVQSRSLDAIRPVYPFNESCQETVPEAIIAFLESTDFEDAIRNAVSLGGDTDTLACITGGIAGAFYGGVPDAISSTAMGYLNPHLREVTMKFLAGYRNLSAK
;
A
#
# COMPACT_ATOMS: atom_id res chain seq x y z
N MET A 1 12.01 -23.30 -13.62
CA MET A 1 11.96 -22.44 -14.84
C MET A 1 10.69 -21.57 -14.92
N ILE A 2 9.54 -21.99 -14.37
CA ILE A 2 8.27 -21.23 -14.45
C ILE A 2 8.23 -19.97 -13.54
N ARG A 3 8.98 -19.94 -12.43
CA ARG A 3 8.95 -18.81 -11.47
C ARG A 3 9.68 -17.54 -11.92
N ALA A 4 10.62 -17.63 -12.87
CA ALA A 4 11.36 -16.46 -13.36
C ALA A 4 10.55 -15.63 -14.38
N ILE A 5 9.65 -16.28 -15.13
CA ILE A 5 8.82 -15.60 -16.12
C ILE A 5 7.76 -14.73 -15.44
N ALA A 6 7.12 -15.21 -14.36
CA ALA A 6 6.12 -14.43 -13.61
C ALA A 6 6.69 -13.13 -12.99
N PHE A 7 7.96 -13.15 -12.58
CA PHE A 7 8.61 -11.97 -11.99
C PHE A 7 9.00 -10.92 -13.05
N LEU A 8 9.40 -11.37 -14.24
CA LEU A 8 9.61 -10.47 -15.39
C LEU A 8 8.29 -9.85 -15.87
N SER A 9 7.19 -10.62 -15.87
CA SER A 9 5.86 -10.12 -16.22
C SER A 9 5.39 -9.03 -15.25
N LEU A 10 5.63 -9.17 -13.95
CA LEU A 10 5.26 -8.17 -12.94
C LEU A 10 5.94 -6.81 -13.21
N LEU A 11 7.23 -6.83 -13.55
CA LEU A 11 8.01 -5.61 -13.81
C LEU A 11 7.58 -4.88 -15.09
N VAL A 12 7.16 -5.63 -16.12
CA VAL A 12 6.62 -5.08 -17.38
C VAL A 12 5.21 -4.53 -17.19
N ILE A 13 4.37 -5.21 -16.38
CA ILE A 13 2.99 -4.78 -16.09
C ILE A 13 2.97 -3.45 -15.34
N VAL A 14 3.85 -3.28 -14.33
CA VAL A 14 3.93 -2.03 -13.55
C VAL A 14 4.39 -0.85 -14.42
N GLN A 15 5.23 -1.06 -15.42
CA GLN A 15 5.74 0.02 -16.29
C GLN A 15 4.83 0.37 -17.48
N SER A 16 3.75 -0.39 -17.73
CA SER A 16 2.94 -0.24 -18.94
C SER A 16 1.47 0.16 -18.71
N ARG A 17 1.03 0.23 -17.45
CA ARG A 17 -0.36 0.56 -17.08
C ARG A 17 -0.39 1.80 -16.19
N SER A 18 -1.45 2.60 -16.33
CA SER A 18 -1.74 3.74 -15.45
C SER A 18 -2.99 3.51 -14.62
N LEU A 19 -3.16 4.27 -13.52
CA LEU A 19 -4.37 4.26 -12.70
C LEU A 19 -5.63 4.50 -13.53
N ASP A 20 -5.59 5.46 -14.44
CA ASP A 20 -6.71 5.79 -15.33
C ASP A 20 -7.13 4.60 -16.22
N ALA A 21 -6.17 3.78 -16.65
CA ALA A 21 -6.46 2.58 -17.42
C ALA A 21 -7.01 1.43 -16.56
N ILE A 22 -6.75 1.42 -15.25
CA ILE A 22 -7.13 0.35 -14.33
C ILE A 22 -8.54 0.57 -13.76
N ARG A 23 -8.87 1.78 -13.31
CA ARG A 23 -10.17 2.11 -12.67
C ARG A 23 -11.42 1.57 -13.39
N PRO A 24 -11.56 1.67 -14.73
CA PRO A 24 -12.80 1.22 -15.38
C PRO A 24 -12.95 -0.30 -15.45
N VAL A 25 -11.88 -1.07 -15.25
CA VAL A 25 -11.84 -2.51 -15.55
C VAL A 25 -11.37 -3.38 -14.37
N TYR A 26 -11.17 -2.80 -13.18
CA TYR A 26 -10.66 -3.53 -12.03
C TYR A 26 -11.81 -4.08 -11.16
N PRO A 27 -12.14 -5.38 -11.26
CA PRO A 27 -13.11 -6.00 -10.36
C PRO A 27 -12.51 -6.25 -8.98
N PHE A 28 -13.36 -6.62 -8.02
CA PHE A 28 -12.89 -7.24 -6.79
C PHE A 28 -12.08 -8.49 -7.08
N ASN A 29 -10.86 -8.57 -6.54
CA ASN A 29 -9.97 -9.71 -6.67
C ASN A 29 -9.16 -9.95 -5.39
N GLU A 30 -9.12 -11.20 -4.96
CA GLU A 30 -8.39 -11.73 -3.79
C GLU A 30 -7.00 -12.29 -4.16
N SER A 31 -6.67 -12.36 -5.45
CA SER A 31 -5.42 -12.91 -5.98
C SER A 31 -4.27 -11.92 -5.85
N CYS A 32 -3.22 -12.31 -5.13
CA CYS A 32 -2.00 -11.50 -4.99
C CYS A 32 -1.39 -11.06 -6.33
N GLN A 33 -1.49 -11.87 -7.37
CA GLN A 33 -0.94 -11.58 -8.71
C GLN A 33 -1.63 -10.38 -9.39
N GLU A 34 -2.84 -10.03 -8.96
CA GLU A 34 -3.66 -8.94 -9.49
C GLU A 34 -3.92 -7.82 -8.46
N THR A 35 -3.55 -8.00 -7.19
CA THR A 35 -3.68 -6.94 -6.18
C THR A 35 -2.35 -6.21 -5.94
N VAL A 36 -1.23 -6.95 -5.93
CA VAL A 36 0.09 -6.39 -5.66
C VAL A 36 0.58 -5.42 -6.76
N PRO A 37 0.49 -5.74 -8.08
CA PRO A 37 0.93 -4.80 -9.11
C PRO A 37 0.14 -3.47 -9.06
N GLU A 38 -1.17 -3.55 -8.85
CA GLU A 38 -2.10 -2.43 -8.81
C GLU A 38 -1.83 -1.54 -7.59
N ALA A 39 -1.55 -2.12 -6.43
CA ALA A 39 -1.10 -1.38 -5.24
C ALA A 39 0.23 -0.64 -5.49
N ILE A 40 1.17 -1.28 -6.19
CA ILE A 40 2.45 -0.65 -6.54
C ILE A 40 2.23 0.51 -7.52
N ILE A 41 1.39 0.35 -8.54
CA ILE A 41 1.06 1.44 -9.49
C ILE A 41 0.39 2.61 -8.76
N ALA A 42 -0.54 2.34 -7.84
CA ALA A 42 -1.18 3.37 -7.02
C ALA A 42 -0.19 4.20 -6.19
N PHE A 43 0.85 3.55 -5.67
CA PHE A 43 1.95 4.24 -5.01
C PHE A 43 2.84 5.00 -6.01
N LEU A 44 3.23 4.40 -7.13
CA LEU A 44 4.16 5.02 -8.09
C LEU A 44 3.59 6.28 -8.74
N GLU A 45 2.27 6.37 -8.91
CA GLU A 45 1.59 7.57 -9.43
C GLU A 45 1.24 8.59 -8.34
N SER A 46 1.56 8.33 -7.08
CA SER A 46 1.23 9.23 -5.98
C SER A 46 2.27 10.32 -5.72
N THR A 47 1.83 11.46 -5.18
CA THR A 47 2.72 12.56 -4.77
C THR A 47 3.02 12.59 -3.28
N ASP A 48 2.13 12.03 -2.47
CA ASP A 48 2.27 11.94 -1.01
C ASP A 48 1.50 10.73 -0.46
N PHE A 49 1.58 10.53 0.86
CA PHE A 49 0.91 9.40 1.52
C PHE A 49 -0.61 9.40 1.33
N GLU A 50 -1.26 10.55 1.47
CA GLU A 50 -2.73 10.61 1.37
C GLU A 50 -3.18 10.37 -0.07
N ASP A 51 -2.46 10.94 -1.03
CA ASP A 51 -2.67 10.71 -2.46
C ASP A 51 -2.50 9.23 -2.82
N ALA A 52 -1.48 8.54 -2.28
CA ALA A 52 -1.30 7.10 -2.47
C ALA A 52 -2.50 6.28 -1.98
N ILE A 53 -3.01 6.59 -0.78
CA ILE A 53 -4.19 5.93 -0.24
C ILE A 53 -5.45 6.26 -1.05
N ARG A 54 -5.62 7.50 -1.50
CA ARG A 54 -6.75 7.91 -2.36
C ARG A 54 -6.71 7.20 -3.70
N ASN A 55 -5.54 7.07 -4.31
CA ASN A 55 -5.32 6.32 -5.54
C ASN A 55 -5.72 4.86 -5.36
N ALA A 56 -5.23 4.23 -4.29
CA ALA A 56 -5.60 2.88 -3.91
C ALA A 56 -7.12 2.69 -3.76
N VAL A 57 -7.77 3.56 -2.98
CA VAL A 57 -9.23 3.52 -2.78
C VAL A 57 -10.00 3.75 -4.08
N SER A 58 -9.49 4.62 -4.96
CA SER A 58 -10.14 4.92 -6.24
C SER A 58 -10.15 3.75 -7.22
N LEU A 59 -9.25 2.77 -7.07
CA LEU A 59 -9.24 1.55 -7.87
C LEU A 59 -10.40 0.61 -7.51
N GLY A 60 -10.92 0.69 -6.28
CA GLY A 60 -11.98 -0.18 -5.81
C GLY A 60 -11.47 -1.60 -5.51
N GLY A 61 -12.28 -2.61 -5.84
CA GLY A 61 -11.96 -4.02 -5.59
C GLY A 61 -11.73 -4.35 -4.11
N ASP A 62 -10.68 -5.11 -3.81
CA ASP A 62 -10.26 -5.47 -2.44
C ASP A 62 -9.48 -4.31 -1.80
N THR A 63 -10.21 -3.22 -1.55
CA THR A 63 -9.63 -1.92 -1.23
C THR A 63 -8.83 -1.90 0.07
N ASP A 64 -9.24 -2.67 1.08
CA ASP A 64 -8.52 -2.76 2.35
C ASP A 64 -7.14 -3.41 2.16
N THR A 65 -7.04 -4.51 1.42
CA THR A 65 -5.76 -5.13 1.06
C THR A 65 -4.90 -4.21 0.22
N LEU A 66 -5.50 -3.59 -0.82
CA LEU A 66 -4.77 -2.73 -1.75
C LEU A 66 -4.24 -1.46 -1.05
N ALA A 67 -5.04 -0.82 -0.21
CA ALA A 67 -4.63 0.33 0.59
C ALA A 67 -3.61 -0.05 1.68
N CYS A 68 -3.70 -1.26 2.26
CA CYS A 68 -2.72 -1.75 3.24
C CYS A 68 -1.32 -1.89 2.62
N ILE A 69 -1.23 -2.51 1.44
CA ILE A 69 0.04 -2.67 0.70
C ILE A 69 0.57 -1.29 0.27
N THR A 70 -0.28 -0.49 -0.39
CA THR A 70 0.08 0.86 -0.86
C THR A 70 0.57 1.74 0.28
N GLY A 71 -0.16 1.75 1.40
CA GLY A 71 0.16 2.52 2.60
C GLY A 71 1.45 2.07 3.29
N GLY A 72 1.75 0.77 3.30
CA GLY A 72 3.02 0.25 3.82
C GLY A 72 4.22 0.79 3.04
N ILE A 73 4.12 0.82 1.70
CA ILE A 73 5.16 1.35 0.82
C ILE A 73 5.26 2.89 0.97
N ALA A 74 4.13 3.58 0.88
CA ALA A 74 4.04 5.03 0.97
C ALA A 74 4.56 5.55 2.32
N GLY A 75 4.20 4.88 3.42
CA GLY A 75 4.66 5.25 4.76
C GLY A 75 6.17 5.11 4.93
N ALA A 76 6.79 4.11 4.30
CA ALA A 76 8.25 3.95 4.30
C ALA A 76 8.93 5.00 3.40
N PHE A 77 8.34 5.32 2.25
CA PHE A 77 8.93 6.23 1.27
C PHE A 77 8.78 7.72 1.65
N TYR A 78 7.59 8.15 2.06
CA TYR A 78 7.30 9.55 2.38
C TYR A 78 7.66 9.97 3.83
N GLY A 79 8.36 9.11 4.58
CA GLY A 79 8.82 9.44 5.93
C GLY A 79 7.78 9.28 7.05
N GLY A 80 6.70 8.55 6.79
CA GLY A 80 5.69 8.18 7.78
C GLY A 80 4.26 8.40 7.30
N VAL A 81 3.32 8.17 8.22
CA VAL A 81 1.89 8.42 8.03
C VAL A 81 1.54 9.78 8.64
N PRO A 82 0.78 10.66 7.95
CA PRO A 82 0.31 11.93 8.51
C PRO A 82 -0.40 11.75 9.85
N ASP A 83 -0.14 12.65 10.82
CA ASP A 83 -0.61 12.51 12.20
C ASP A 83 -2.14 12.41 12.31
N ALA A 84 -2.89 13.16 11.50
CA ALA A 84 -4.35 13.09 11.48
C ALA A 84 -4.86 11.69 11.09
N ILE A 85 -4.23 11.07 10.09
CA ILE A 85 -4.58 9.73 9.61
C ILE A 85 -4.13 8.68 10.63
N SER A 86 -2.90 8.76 11.12
CA SER A 86 -2.35 7.78 12.07
C SER A 86 -3.08 7.80 13.41
N SER A 87 -3.43 8.99 13.93
CA SER A 87 -4.23 9.14 15.16
C SER A 87 -5.60 8.50 15.02
N THR A 88 -6.29 8.78 13.90
CA THR A 88 -7.60 8.19 13.61
C THR A 88 -7.51 6.67 13.48
N ALA A 89 -6.55 6.15 12.72
CA ALA A 89 -6.34 4.71 12.55
C ALA A 89 -6.04 4.00 13.87
N MET A 90 -5.17 4.58 14.71
CA MET A 90 -4.86 4.05 16.04
C MET A 90 -6.08 4.10 16.99
N GLY A 91 -7.01 5.04 16.76
CA GLY A 91 -8.29 5.12 17.45
C GLY A 91 -9.18 3.90 17.22
N TYR A 92 -9.16 3.32 16.01
CA TYR A 92 -9.95 2.13 15.67
C TYR A 92 -9.41 0.82 16.28
N LEU A 93 -8.12 0.78 16.62
CA LEU A 93 -7.52 -0.41 17.21
C LEU A 93 -7.99 -0.63 18.65
N ASN A 94 -8.30 -1.88 18.99
CA ASN A 94 -8.49 -2.25 20.39
C ASN A 94 -7.18 -2.08 21.20
N PRO A 95 -7.23 -2.07 22.54
CA PRO A 95 -6.05 -1.82 23.37
C PRO A 95 -4.86 -2.73 23.06
N HIS A 96 -5.11 -4.02 22.79
CA HIS A 96 -4.04 -4.99 22.50
C HIS A 96 -3.36 -4.71 21.16
N LEU A 97 -4.15 -4.52 20.09
CA LEU A 97 -3.60 -4.22 18.76
C LEU A 97 -2.85 -2.89 18.76
N ARG A 98 -3.39 -1.88 19.44
CA ARG A 98 -2.73 -0.58 19.59
C ARG A 98 -1.37 -0.71 20.28
N GLU A 99 -1.29 -1.50 21.35
CA GLU A 99 -0.04 -1.76 22.07
C GLU A 99 0.99 -2.45 21.17
N VAL A 100 0.59 -3.49 20.44
CA VAL A 100 1.48 -4.21 19.50
C VAL A 100 1.99 -3.27 18.41
N THR A 101 1.12 -2.45 17.81
CA THR A 101 1.50 -1.48 16.78
C THR A 101 2.46 -0.42 17.34
N MET A 102 2.21 0.12 18.54
CA MET A 102 3.12 1.10 19.16
C MET A 102 4.50 0.50 19.45
N LYS A 103 4.57 -0.74 19.94
CA LYS A 103 5.84 -1.45 20.17
C LYS A 103 6.61 -1.63 18.86
N PHE A 104 5.93 -2.02 17.79
CA PHE A 104 6.54 -2.15 16.47
C PHE A 104 7.11 -0.81 15.96
N LEU A 105 6.31 0.28 16.02
CA LEU A 105 6.74 1.61 15.58
C LEU A 105 7.91 2.16 16.40
N ALA A 106 7.91 1.93 17.72
CA ALA A 106 9.01 2.32 18.59
C ALA A 106 10.31 1.58 18.24
N GLY A 107 10.22 0.27 17.97
CA GLY A 107 11.35 -0.52 17.48
C GLY A 107 11.91 -0.02 16.16
N TYR A 108 11.03 0.34 15.21
CA TYR A 108 11.43 0.85 13.89
C TYR A 108 12.11 2.22 13.97
N ARG A 109 11.59 3.16 14.77
CA ARG A 109 12.20 4.49 14.94
C ARG A 109 13.62 4.42 15.51
N ASN A 110 13.88 3.46 16.40
CA ASN A 110 15.20 3.26 16.99
C ASN A 110 16.23 2.70 15.97
N LEU A 111 15.78 2.05 14.89
CA LEU A 111 16.64 1.58 13.80
C LEU A 111 17.00 2.71 12.83
N SER A 112 16.06 3.62 12.54
CA SER A 112 16.30 4.74 11.62
C SER A 112 17.15 5.87 12.23
N ALA A 113 17.37 5.86 13.55
CA ALA A 113 18.16 6.87 14.28
C ALA A 113 19.63 6.44 14.54
N LYS A 114 20.04 5.26 14.07
CA LYS A 114 21.42 4.76 14.07
C LYS A 114 22.04 4.92 12.68
#